data_AF-K1K030-F1
#
_entry.id   AF-K1K030-F1
#
_cell.length_a   1.000
_cell.length_b   1.000
_cell.length_c   1.000
_cell.angle_alpha   90.00
_cell.angle_beta   90.00
_cell.angle_gamma   90.00
#
_symmetry.space_group_name_H-M   'P 1'
#
loop_
_entity.id
_entity.type
_entity.pdbx_description
1 polymer ?
#
loop_
_entity_poly.entity_id
_entity_poly.type
_entity_poly.pdbx_seq_one_letter_code
_entity_poly.pdbx_strand_id
1 'polypeptide(L)'
;MDIVLTTVGIQAVINAQETGTNAVTISEIGVGTGKYTANKEQTQLQTQVKRLPILEGGQAGDNAIHVACKDDGPGAYEVCEFGLFLSDGTLFAVYSQSTAIVTKQTETSLLLAIDVKLEGVNAQNISFGDVTFSFTAATSENAGIVELATDEETRAGTDRQRAVTPASLKTLTSTSERAGLIRTATEAEAKEGKDGVALTPASLKGAAASEAETVEGKSGTLYVTPLGLRALKATTGRNGLVELSTEDEAKAGTDKERAVTPAGVKAVVDAATPETSEAAPGLIQIASEVEATTGLVSTKAMTPLTTKAVLDNRIATVEETQVGTSNTKFITPATLKAVVDAAVAAALAKQGGAK
;
A
#
# COMPACT_ATOMS: atom_id res chain seq x y z
N MET A 1 64.43 -31.73 15.35
CA MET A 1 64.07 -33.15 15.41
C MET A 1 64.68 -33.78 14.18
N ASP A 2 65.60 -34.73 14.32
CA ASP A 2 66.26 -35.32 13.14
C ASP A 2 65.41 -36.50 12.67
N ILE A 3 64.64 -36.25 11.60
CA ILE A 3 63.77 -37.25 10.99
C ILE A 3 64.61 -38.12 10.06
N VAL A 4 64.44 -39.43 10.15
CA VAL A 4 65.22 -40.39 9.36
C VAL A 4 64.44 -40.77 8.11
N LEU A 5 65.00 -40.43 6.94
CA LEU A 5 64.51 -40.95 5.66
C LEU A 5 64.92 -42.42 5.51
N THR A 6 63.96 -43.28 5.17
CA THR A 6 64.22 -44.72 5.01
C THR A 6 64.88 -44.99 3.66
N THR A 7 65.67 -46.05 3.58
CA THR A 7 66.30 -46.49 2.32
C THR A 7 65.23 -46.83 1.28
N VAL A 8 64.13 -47.48 1.69
CA VAL A 8 63.00 -47.81 0.81
C VAL A 8 62.24 -46.57 0.34
N GLY A 9 62.10 -45.55 1.18
CA GLY A 9 61.47 -44.28 0.85
C GLY A 9 62.29 -43.46 -0.14
N ILE A 10 63.61 -43.38 0.06
CA ILE A 10 64.52 -42.75 -0.89
C ILE A 10 64.52 -43.51 -2.21
N GLN A 11 64.56 -44.85 -2.18
CA GLN A 11 64.54 -45.68 -3.38
C GLN A 11 63.23 -45.56 -4.16
N ALA A 12 62.10 -45.31 -3.50
CA ALA A 12 60.83 -45.06 -4.18
C ALA A 12 60.84 -43.75 -4.99
N VAL A 13 61.62 -42.75 -4.56
CA VAL A 13 61.79 -41.48 -5.27
C VAL A 13 62.86 -41.56 -6.36
N ILE A 14 63.81 -42.49 -6.27
CA ILE A 14 64.82 -42.71 -7.31
C ILE A 14 64.23 -43.65 -8.37
N ASN A 15 64.29 -43.27 -9.66
CA ASN A 15 63.84 -44.16 -10.74
C ASN A 15 64.60 -45.51 -10.65
N ALA A 16 63.94 -46.62 -10.94
CA ALA A 16 64.55 -47.97 -10.89
C ALA A 16 65.81 -48.14 -11.78
N GLN A 17 66.11 -47.17 -12.66
CA GLN A 17 67.28 -47.09 -13.53
C GLN A 17 68.34 -46.08 -13.07
N GLU A 18 68.12 -45.38 -11.94
CA GLU A 18 68.98 -44.32 -11.37
C GLU A 18 69.25 -43.13 -12.33
N THR A 19 68.43 -42.95 -13.36
CA THR A 19 68.56 -41.89 -14.39
C THR A 19 67.78 -40.61 -14.10
N GLY A 20 66.99 -40.58 -13.02
CA GLY A 20 66.12 -39.45 -12.63
C GLY A 20 65.28 -39.75 -11.38
N THR A 21 64.36 -38.86 -11.05
CA THR A 21 63.47 -38.96 -9.87
C THR A 21 62.02 -39.22 -10.26
N ASN A 22 61.35 -40.16 -9.58
CA ASN A 22 59.93 -40.45 -9.71
C ASN A 22 59.12 -39.49 -8.83
N ALA A 23 57.98 -39.05 -9.32
CA ALA A 23 57.01 -38.35 -8.48
C ALA A 23 56.37 -39.34 -7.51
N VAL A 24 56.54 -39.13 -6.21
CA VAL A 24 55.88 -39.93 -5.16
C VAL A 24 54.77 -39.12 -4.51
N THR A 25 53.74 -39.78 -4.02
CA THR A 25 52.63 -39.13 -3.30
C THR A 25 52.61 -39.56 -1.86
N ILE A 26 52.78 -38.64 -0.91
CA ILE A 26 52.53 -38.93 0.51
C ILE A 26 51.02 -38.80 0.74
N SER A 27 50.41 -39.84 1.33
CA SER A 27 48.95 -39.91 1.51
C SER A 27 48.53 -40.06 2.98
N GLU A 28 49.37 -40.68 3.81
CA GLU A 28 49.03 -40.99 5.19
C GLU A 28 50.20 -40.66 6.14
N ILE A 29 49.85 -40.29 7.37
CA ILE A 29 50.75 -40.20 8.52
C ILE A 29 50.35 -41.31 9.50
N GLY A 30 51.26 -42.24 9.75
CA GLY A 30 51.09 -43.22 10.81
C GLY A 30 51.59 -42.68 12.14
N VAL A 31 50.85 -42.93 13.20
CA VAL A 31 51.22 -42.58 14.58
C VAL A 31 51.27 -43.83 15.44
N GLY A 32 52.22 -43.89 16.37
CA GLY A 32 52.43 -45.04 17.24
C GLY A 32 53.00 -44.69 18.61
N THR A 33 53.08 -45.69 19.48
CA THR A 33 53.61 -45.59 20.86
C THR A 33 55.04 -46.13 21.00
N GLY A 34 55.66 -46.58 19.91
CA GLY A 34 57.01 -47.14 19.91
C GLY A 34 58.07 -46.14 20.40
N LYS A 35 59.05 -46.64 21.16
CA LYS A 35 60.14 -45.85 21.75
C LYS A 35 61.48 -46.49 21.40
N TYR A 36 62.11 -45.98 20.36
CA TYR A 36 63.39 -46.50 19.85
C TYR A 36 64.17 -45.42 19.08
N THR A 37 65.42 -45.73 18.71
CA THR A 37 66.21 -44.90 17.80
C THR A 37 65.90 -45.27 16.36
N ALA A 38 65.32 -44.35 15.60
CA ALA A 38 64.95 -44.57 14.21
C ALA A 38 66.17 -44.95 13.35
N ASN A 39 65.99 -45.90 12.42
CA ASN A 39 67.04 -46.37 11.52
C ASN A 39 66.57 -46.37 10.07
N LYS A 40 67.52 -46.31 9.12
CA LYS A 40 67.23 -46.18 7.69
C LYS A 40 66.64 -47.45 7.06
N GLU A 41 66.80 -48.61 7.70
CA GLU A 41 66.37 -49.91 7.18
C GLU A 41 64.89 -50.24 7.50
N GLN A 42 64.21 -49.36 8.23
CA GLN A 42 62.81 -49.58 8.62
C GLN A 42 61.88 -49.53 7.42
N THR A 43 61.01 -50.53 7.35
CA THR A 43 59.91 -50.60 6.37
C THR A 43 58.54 -50.35 7.00
N GLN A 44 58.45 -50.38 8.34
CA GLN A 44 57.24 -50.18 9.12
C GLN A 44 57.57 -49.52 10.48
N LEU A 45 56.55 -48.92 11.10
CA LEU A 45 56.59 -48.46 12.50
C LEU A 45 56.59 -49.65 13.46
N GLN A 46 57.20 -49.53 14.64
CA GLN A 46 57.32 -50.67 15.56
C GLN A 46 56.02 -50.96 16.31
N THR A 47 55.31 -49.92 16.76
CA THR A 47 54.05 -50.03 17.52
C THR A 47 53.04 -49.03 16.97
N GLN A 48 52.67 -49.23 15.71
CA GLN A 48 51.68 -48.41 15.03
C GLN A 48 50.30 -48.52 15.71
N VAL A 49 49.72 -47.38 16.07
CA VAL A 49 48.36 -47.30 16.63
C VAL A 49 47.35 -46.99 15.55
N LYS A 50 47.64 -46.01 14.68
CA LYS A 50 46.69 -45.53 13.67
C LYS A 50 47.40 -44.97 12.44
N ARG A 51 46.72 -45.01 11.31
CA ARG A 51 47.05 -44.25 10.08
C ARG A 51 46.00 -43.17 9.88
N LEU A 52 46.47 -41.95 9.65
CA LEU A 52 45.63 -40.78 9.46
C LEU A 52 45.91 -40.22 8.06
N PRO A 53 44.87 -39.87 7.29
CA PRO A 53 45.08 -39.21 6.00
C PRO A 53 45.75 -37.85 6.21
N ILE A 54 46.55 -37.42 5.25
CA ILE A 54 47.12 -36.08 5.24
C ILE A 54 45.99 -35.05 5.07
N LEU A 55 45.94 -34.10 5.99
CA LEU A 55 45.01 -32.98 5.97
C LEU A 55 45.60 -31.77 5.25
N GLU A 56 46.92 -31.56 5.36
CA GLU A 56 47.65 -30.47 4.71
C GLU A 56 49.03 -30.96 4.28
N GLY A 57 49.45 -30.62 3.07
CA GLY A 57 50.74 -31.02 2.53
C GLY A 57 51.27 -29.95 1.57
N GLY A 58 52.50 -29.48 1.80
CA GLY A 58 53.10 -28.41 1.00
C GLY A 58 54.62 -28.37 1.10
N GLN A 59 55.25 -27.57 0.23
CA GLN A 59 56.69 -27.27 0.36
C GLN A 59 56.88 -26.12 1.35
N ALA A 60 57.73 -26.32 2.35
CA ALA A 60 58.04 -25.34 3.39
C ALA A 60 59.23 -24.41 3.01
N GLY A 61 59.81 -24.57 1.82
CA GLY A 61 61.06 -23.90 1.40
C GLY A 61 62.31 -24.70 1.79
N ASP A 62 63.49 -24.36 1.24
CA ASP A 62 64.80 -24.98 1.57
C ASP A 62 64.84 -26.53 1.55
N ASN A 63 64.17 -27.14 0.56
CA ASN A 63 64.02 -28.60 0.42
C ASN A 63 63.34 -29.27 1.64
N ALA A 64 62.48 -28.54 2.34
CA ALA A 64 61.62 -29.05 3.39
C ALA A 64 60.17 -29.21 2.92
N ILE A 65 59.49 -30.22 3.46
CA ILE A 65 58.06 -30.46 3.28
C ILE A 65 57.33 -30.23 4.59
N HIS A 66 56.15 -29.61 4.51
CA HIS A 66 55.19 -29.50 5.60
C HIS A 66 54.09 -30.52 5.38
N VAL A 67 53.77 -31.30 6.41
CA VAL A 67 52.63 -32.22 6.40
C VAL A 67 51.88 -32.16 7.72
N ALA A 68 50.56 -32.13 7.67
CA ALA A 68 49.71 -32.18 8.85
C ALA A 68 48.63 -33.24 8.73
N CYS A 69 48.25 -33.83 9.86
CA CYS A 69 47.11 -34.73 9.98
C CYS A 69 46.26 -34.36 11.21
N LYS A 70 44.98 -34.71 11.15
CA LYS A 70 44.04 -34.53 12.26
C LYS A 70 43.38 -35.87 12.62
N ASP A 71 43.28 -36.16 13.91
CA ASP A 71 42.45 -37.26 14.43
C ASP A 71 41.32 -36.72 15.30
N ASP A 72 40.10 -36.75 14.76
CA ASP A 72 38.84 -36.44 15.44
C ASP A 72 38.09 -37.70 15.92
N GLY A 73 38.63 -38.90 15.66
CA GLY A 73 37.98 -40.15 16.03
C GLY A 73 38.11 -40.47 17.53
N PRO A 74 37.30 -41.39 18.08
CA PRO A 74 37.44 -41.82 19.47
C PRO A 74 38.76 -42.59 19.68
N GLY A 75 39.38 -42.41 20.85
CA GLY A 75 40.54 -43.19 21.29
C GLY A 75 41.63 -42.36 21.96
N ALA A 76 42.29 -42.96 22.96
CA ALA A 76 43.36 -42.35 23.75
C ALA A 76 44.69 -43.08 23.52
N TYR A 77 45.73 -42.33 23.16
CA TYR A 77 47.08 -42.84 22.94
C TYR A 77 48.12 -41.72 23.01
N GLU A 78 49.36 -42.09 23.28
CA GLU A 78 50.51 -41.17 23.25
C GLU A 78 51.31 -41.40 21.98
N VAL A 79 51.55 -40.33 21.21
CA VAL A 79 52.37 -40.41 20.00
C VAL A 79 53.83 -40.28 20.40
N CYS A 80 54.59 -41.37 20.31
CA CYS A 80 56.03 -41.41 20.54
C CYS A 80 56.82 -41.68 19.25
N GLU A 81 56.15 -42.26 18.24
CA GLU A 81 56.67 -42.44 16.89
C GLU A 81 55.66 -41.92 15.86
N PHE A 82 56.17 -41.43 14.73
CA PHE A 82 55.38 -41.17 13.54
C PHE A 82 56.12 -41.60 12.27
N GLY A 83 55.36 -41.92 11.24
CA GLY A 83 55.88 -42.30 9.93
C GLY A 83 55.08 -41.65 8.81
N LEU A 84 55.77 -41.15 7.78
CA LEU A 84 55.14 -40.66 6.55
C LEU A 84 55.02 -41.82 5.57
N PHE A 85 53.83 -42.05 5.04
CA PHE A 85 53.56 -43.16 4.11
C PHE A 85 53.18 -42.65 2.72
N LEU A 86 53.77 -43.29 1.72
CA LEU A 86 53.40 -43.09 0.32
C LEU A 86 52.05 -43.74 0.02
N SER A 87 51.42 -43.37 -1.10
CA SER A 87 50.15 -43.92 -1.58
C SER A 87 50.18 -45.44 -1.85
N ASP A 88 51.35 -46.02 -2.07
CA ASP A 88 51.56 -47.47 -2.21
C ASP A 88 51.79 -48.19 -0.86
N GLY A 89 51.78 -47.45 0.25
CA GLY A 89 52.02 -47.96 1.60
C GLY A 89 53.48 -47.99 2.04
N THR A 90 54.43 -47.56 1.19
CA THR A 90 55.86 -47.49 1.53
C THR A 90 56.13 -46.45 2.62
N LEU A 91 56.91 -46.82 3.65
CA LEU A 91 57.34 -45.89 4.70
C LEU A 91 58.43 -44.97 4.16
N PHE A 92 58.13 -43.69 3.99
CA PHE A 92 59.02 -42.67 3.42
C PHE A 92 60.01 -42.11 4.45
N ALA A 93 59.49 -41.72 5.61
CA ALA A 93 60.26 -41.12 6.70
C ALA A 93 59.74 -41.60 8.04
N VAL A 94 60.61 -41.72 9.03
CA VAL A 94 60.27 -42.17 10.38
C VAL A 94 60.97 -41.33 11.43
N TYR A 95 60.25 -41.10 12.53
CA TYR A 95 60.78 -40.46 13.72
C TYR A 95 60.24 -41.16 14.96
N SER A 96 61.10 -41.29 15.97
CA SER A 96 60.74 -41.88 17.26
C SER A 96 61.58 -41.23 18.35
N GLN A 97 60.97 -41.01 19.51
CA GLN A 97 61.63 -40.47 20.71
C GLN A 97 61.08 -41.13 21.99
N SER A 98 61.84 -41.05 23.08
CA SER A 98 61.48 -41.68 24.36
C SER A 98 60.37 -40.95 25.14
N THR A 99 60.19 -39.65 24.88
CA THR A 99 59.12 -38.79 25.40
C THR A 99 57.95 -38.69 24.44
N ALA A 100 56.71 -38.61 24.93
CA ALA A 100 55.57 -38.38 24.06
C ALA A 100 55.69 -37.03 23.33
N ILE A 101 55.52 -37.06 22.01
CA ILE A 101 55.45 -35.87 21.15
C ILE A 101 54.15 -35.14 21.44
N VAL A 102 53.05 -35.89 21.52
CA VAL A 102 51.72 -35.38 21.81
C VAL A 102 50.85 -36.51 22.37
N THR A 103 49.93 -36.18 23.27
CA THR A 103 49.01 -37.14 23.87
C THR A 103 47.58 -36.81 23.45
N LYS A 104 46.84 -37.84 23.04
CA LYS A 104 45.43 -37.73 22.66
C LYS A 104 44.56 -38.43 23.69
N GLN A 105 43.46 -37.79 24.07
CA GLN A 105 42.40 -38.34 24.92
C GLN A 105 41.14 -38.59 24.09
N THR A 106 40.22 -39.41 24.61
CA THR A 106 39.03 -39.88 23.87
C THR A 106 38.14 -38.76 23.33
N GLU A 107 38.01 -37.65 24.06
CA GLU A 107 37.14 -36.50 23.72
C GLU A 107 37.93 -35.30 23.15
N THR A 108 39.18 -35.52 22.74
CA THR A 108 40.05 -34.45 22.23
C THR A 108 40.52 -34.75 20.82
N SER A 109 40.45 -33.75 19.95
CA SER A 109 41.05 -33.82 18.62
C SER A 109 42.56 -33.64 18.70
N LEU A 110 43.30 -34.49 17.98
CA LEU A 110 44.74 -34.33 17.80
C LEU A 110 45.02 -33.65 16.47
N LEU A 111 45.84 -32.59 16.46
CA LEU A 111 46.43 -32.03 15.24
C LEU A 111 47.95 -32.12 15.34
N LEU A 112 48.55 -32.84 14.39
CA LEU A 112 49.99 -33.02 14.32
C LEU A 112 50.47 -32.44 12.99
N ALA A 113 51.35 -31.45 13.07
CA ALA A 113 52.01 -30.81 11.93
C ALA A 113 53.52 -31.08 12.02
N ILE A 114 54.13 -31.48 10.91
CA ILE A 114 55.50 -31.95 10.83
C ILE A 114 56.19 -31.26 9.65
N ASP A 115 57.30 -30.60 9.95
CA ASP A 115 58.23 -30.10 8.95
C ASP A 115 59.40 -31.08 8.80
N VAL A 116 59.61 -31.60 7.60
CA VAL A 116 60.69 -32.53 7.29
C VAL A 116 61.64 -31.90 6.29
N LYS A 117 62.89 -31.69 6.69
CA LYS A 117 63.96 -31.34 5.75
C LYS A 117 64.43 -32.61 5.03
N LEU A 118 64.44 -32.58 3.70
CA LEU A 118 64.85 -33.73 2.89
C LEU A 118 66.35 -33.67 2.61
N GLU A 119 67.05 -34.78 2.86
CA GLU A 119 68.45 -34.97 2.50
C GLU A 119 68.57 -36.14 1.51
N GLY A 120 69.15 -35.90 0.33
CA GLY A 120 69.29 -36.90 -0.73
C GLY A 120 68.10 -37.06 -1.69
N VAL A 121 67.00 -36.32 -1.47
CA VAL A 121 65.81 -36.31 -2.33
C VAL A 121 65.32 -34.86 -2.51
N ASN A 122 64.81 -34.53 -3.70
CA ASN A 122 64.25 -33.21 -3.99
C ASN A 122 62.73 -33.15 -3.68
N ALA A 123 62.32 -32.17 -2.88
CA ALA A 123 60.93 -31.90 -2.50
C ALA A 123 59.97 -31.64 -3.69
N GLN A 124 60.48 -31.22 -4.85
CA GLN A 124 59.69 -31.04 -6.08
C GLN A 124 59.12 -32.35 -6.64
N ASN A 125 59.70 -33.49 -6.26
CA ASN A 125 59.21 -34.81 -6.68
C ASN A 125 58.19 -35.40 -5.69
N ILE A 126 57.80 -34.65 -4.67
CA ILE A 126 56.83 -35.09 -3.68
C ILE A 126 55.52 -34.35 -3.95
N SER A 127 54.49 -35.15 -4.22
CA SER A 127 53.09 -34.72 -4.27
C SER A 127 52.39 -35.14 -2.98
N PHE A 128 51.32 -34.44 -2.64
CA PHE A 128 50.46 -34.77 -1.50
C PHE A 128 49.11 -35.25 -2.03
N GLY A 129 48.48 -36.20 -1.35
CA GLY A 129 47.16 -36.72 -1.75
C GLY A 129 46.03 -35.66 -1.71
N ASP A 130 44.78 -36.08 -1.97
CA ASP A 130 43.61 -35.19 -2.00
C ASP A 130 43.43 -34.44 -0.67
N VAL A 131 43.86 -33.17 -0.65
CA VAL A 131 43.79 -32.25 0.50
C VAL A 131 42.32 -31.87 0.71
N THR A 132 41.58 -32.72 1.44
CA THR A 132 40.13 -32.58 1.59
C THR A 132 39.83 -31.60 2.72
N PHE A 133 39.47 -30.36 2.36
CA PHE A 133 38.88 -29.41 3.30
C PHE A 133 37.45 -29.87 3.64
N SER A 134 37.24 -30.40 4.83
CA SER A 134 35.89 -30.68 5.33
C SER A 134 35.22 -29.37 5.75
N PHE A 135 34.37 -28.84 4.87
CA PHE A 135 33.57 -27.64 5.12
C PHE A 135 32.19 -28.06 5.64
N THR A 136 31.91 -27.83 6.92
CA THR A 136 30.57 -28.07 7.49
C THR A 136 29.62 -26.92 7.11
N ALA A 137 28.39 -27.26 6.72
CA ALA A 137 27.35 -26.29 6.40
C ALA A 137 26.93 -25.49 7.65
N ALA A 138 26.64 -24.20 7.48
CA ALA A 138 26.12 -23.36 8.55
C ALA A 138 24.72 -23.81 9.00
N THR A 139 24.45 -23.71 10.29
CA THR A 139 23.12 -23.94 10.88
C THR A 139 22.77 -22.77 11.80
N SER A 140 21.54 -22.75 12.32
CA SER A 140 21.13 -21.73 13.32
C SER A 140 21.86 -21.87 14.66
N GLU A 141 22.48 -23.02 14.93
CA GLU A 141 23.17 -23.31 16.19
C GLU A 141 24.70 -23.30 16.03
N ASN A 142 25.20 -23.75 14.89
CA ASN A 142 26.62 -23.91 14.62
C ASN A 142 27.07 -23.08 13.42
N ALA A 143 28.19 -22.37 13.59
CA ALA A 143 28.85 -21.65 12.50
C ALA A 143 29.35 -22.63 11.42
N GLY A 144 29.30 -22.20 10.16
CA GLY A 144 29.75 -22.98 9.02
C GLY A 144 29.75 -22.14 7.75
N ILE A 145 29.85 -22.80 6.60
CA ILE A 145 29.80 -22.13 5.30
C ILE A 145 28.36 -22.12 4.77
N VAL A 146 27.99 -20.99 4.15
CA VAL A 146 26.67 -20.75 3.57
C VAL A 146 26.81 -20.23 2.16
N GLU A 147 25.93 -20.70 1.27
CA GLU A 147 25.81 -20.17 -0.08
C GLU A 147 25.01 -18.84 -0.07
N LEU A 148 25.38 -17.91 -0.95
CA LEU A 148 24.68 -16.64 -1.11
C LEU A 148 23.40 -16.85 -1.93
N ALA A 149 22.30 -16.28 -1.45
CA ALA A 149 21.03 -16.34 -2.15
C ALA A 149 21.08 -15.55 -3.47
N THR A 150 20.43 -16.08 -4.49
CA THR A 150 20.15 -15.33 -5.73
C THR A 150 19.04 -14.30 -5.53
N ASP A 151 18.86 -13.41 -6.51
CA ASP A 151 17.80 -12.41 -6.46
C ASP A 151 16.40 -13.06 -6.50
N GLU A 152 16.22 -14.12 -7.32
CA GLU A 152 14.97 -14.89 -7.39
C GLU A 152 14.64 -15.54 -6.04
N GLU A 153 15.62 -16.14 -5.37
CA GLU A 153 15.43 -16.79 -4.07
C GLU A 153 15.12 -15.79 -2.98
N THR A 154 15.77 -14.62 -3.00
CA THR A 154 15.49 -13.52 -2.08
C THR A 154 14.05 -13.01 -2.25
N ARG A 155 13.53 -12.96 -3.49
CA ARG A 155 12.14 -12.57 -3.75
C ARG A 155 11.11 -13.65 -3.42
N ALA A 156 11.48 -14.93 -3.55
CA ALA A 156 10.62 -16.06 -3.20
C ALA A 156 10.49 -16.22 -1.68
N GLY A 157 11.57 -15.99 -0.92
CA GLY A 157 11.55 -15.96 0.55
C GLY A 157 11.25 -17.31 1.22
N THR A 158 11.39 -18.42 0.50
CA THR A 158 11.12 -19.78 1.00
C THR A 158 12.35 -20.50 1.55
N ASP A 159 13.54 -20.07 1.11
CA ASP A 159 14.82 -20.69 1.48
C ASP A 159 15.26 -20.22 2.88
N ARG A 160 15.67 -21.18 3.72
CA ARG A 160 16.17 -20.94 5.09
C ARG A 160 17.67 -21.19 5.25
N GLN A 161 18.32 -21.74 4.23
CA GLN A 161 19.71 -22.17 4.27
C GLN A 161 20.65 -21.11 3.70
N ARG A 162 20.20 -20.27 2.76
CA ARG A 162 21.06 -19.31 2.06
C ARG A 162 21.05 -17.92 2.68
N ALA A 163 22.19 -17.23 2.56
CA ALA A 163 22.38 -15.89 3.13
C ALA A 163 22.04 -14.80 2.11
N VAL A 164 21.21 -13.83 2.52
CA VAL A 164 20.83 -12.68 1.69
C VAL A 164 21.97 -11.66 1.66
N THR A 165 22.31 -11.19 0.46
CA THR A 165 23.29 -10.11 0.27
C THR A 165 22.60 -8.73 0.22
N PRO A 166 23.29 -7.62 0.55
CA PRO A 166 22.73 -6.28 0.36
C PRO A 166 22.27 -6.00 -1.08
N ALA A 167 22.93 -6.59 -2.08
CA ALA A 167 22.53 -6.49 -3.48
C ALA A 167 21.20 -7.20 -3.75
N SER A 168 21.08 -8.45 -3.31
CA SER A 168 19.85 -9.23 -3.48
C SER A 168 18.66 -8.62 -2.74
N LEU A 169 18.88 -8.09 -1.52
CA LEU A 169 17.85 -7.38 -0.75
C LEU A 169 17.35 -6.13 -1.47
N LYS A 170 18.22 -5.39 -2.16
CA LYS A 170 17.83 -4.20 -2.94
C LYS A 170 16.85 -4.53 -4.07
N THR A 171 16.83 -5.77 -4.55
CA THR A 171 15.91 -6.21 -5.62
C THR A 171 14.51 -6.58 -5.12
N LEU A 172 14.32 -6.70 -3.81
CA LEU A 172 13.02 -6.98 -3.19
C LEU A 172 12.17 -5.70 -3.17
N THR A 173 11.69 -5.27 -4.33
CA THR A 173 10.78 -4.13 -4.45
C THR A 173 9.35 -4.51 -4.12
N SER A 174 8.63 -3.58 -3.50
CA SER A 174 7.20 -3.73 -3.18
C SER A 174 6.35 -3.72 -4.45
N THR A 175 5.34 -4.57 -4.50
CA THR A 175 4.26 -4.55 -5.49
C THR A 175 2.91 -4.47 -4.80
N SER A 176 1.82 -4.41 -5.56
CA SER A 176 0.45 -4.49 -5.01
C SER A 176 0.15 -5.82 -4.30
N GLU A 177 0.91 -6.88 -4.60
CA GLU A 177 0.68 -8.24 -4.10
C GLU A 177 1.73 -8.71 -3.09
N ARG A 178 2.90 -8.05 -3.06
CA ARG A 178 4.04 -8.47 -2.24
C ARG A 178 4.67 -7.27 -1.53
N ALA A 179 4.81 -7.38 -0.21
CA ALA A 179 5.57 -6.42 0.58
C ALA A 179 7.06 -6.41 0.16
N GLY A 180 7.68 -5.25 0.21
CA GLY A 180 9.08 -5.08 -0.16
C GLY A 180 9.57 -3.66 0.14
N LEU A 181 10.78 -3.36 -0.30
CA LEU A 181 11.35 -2.03 -0.23
C LEU A 181 10.62 -1.10 -1.19
N ILE A 182 10.27 0.08 -0.70
CA ILE A 182 9.69 1.17 -1.48
C ILE A 182 10.41 2.45 -1.13
N ARG A 183 10.66 3.29 -2.15
CA ARG A 183 11.16 4.65 -1.91
C ARG A 183 10.00 5.63 -1.79
N THR A 184 10.25 6.74 -1.14
CA THR A 184 9.30 7.86 -1.10
C THR A 184 9.26 8.59 -2.44
N ALA A 185 8.08 9.08 -2.78
CA ALA A 185 7.86 9.92 -3.96
C ALA A 185 8.50 11.30 -3.78
N THR A 186 9.07 11.83 -4.85
CA THR A 186 9.37 13.27 -4.94
C THR A 186 8.08 14.05 -5.21
N GLU A 187 8.07 15.37 -4.98
CA GLU A 187 6.90 16.20 -5.29
C GLU A 187 6.50 16.15 -6.77
N ALA A 188 7.49 16.13 -7.67
CA ALA A 188 7.23 16.04 -9.11
C ALA A 188 6.54 14.71 -9.47
N GLU A 189 7.00 13.60 -8.90
CA GLU A 189 6.43 12.28 -9.17
C GLU A 189 5.04 12.11 -8.56
N ALA A 190 4.80 12.72 -7.40
CA ALA A 190 3.47 12.77 -6.80
C ALA A 190 2.48 13.58 -7.66
N LYS A 191 2.93 14.66 -8.32
CA LYS A 191 2.12 15.47 -9.26
C LYS A 191 1.86 14.77 -10.59
N GLU A 192 2.83 13.98 -11.06
CA GLU A 192 2.70 13.20 -12.29
C GLU A 192 1.85 11.93 -12.09
N GLY A 193 1.68 11.48 -10.84
CA GLY A 193 0.96 10.25 -10.52
C GLY A 193 1.77 8.99 -10.87
N LYS A 194 3.09 9.04 -10.66
CA LYS A 194 3.99 7.93 -11.00
C LYS A 194 3.83 6.75 -10.02
N ASP A 195 3.82 5.55 -10.57
CA ASP A 195 3.73 4.31 -9.79
C ASP A 195 5.06 3.89 -9.14
N GLY A 196 4.97 2.96 -8.17
CA GLY A 196 6.13 2.33 -7.54
C GLY A 196 6.82 3.19 -6.47
N VAL A 197 6.12 4.20 -5.94
CA VAL A 197 6.61 5.11 -4.90
C VAL A 197 5.58 5.28 -3.78
N ALA A 198 6.06 5.47 -2.56
CA ALA A 198 5.20 5.75 -1.40
C ALA A 198 4.95 7.26 -1.27
N LEU A 199 3.69 7.65 -1.09
CA LEU A 199 3.33 9.02 -0.76
C LEU A 199 3.59 9.30 0.73
N THR A 200 4.26 10.41 0.99
CA THR A 200 4.38 11.02 2.32
C THR A 200 3.37 12.15 2.49
N PRO A 201 3.08 12.60 3.72
CA PRO A 201 2.25 13.80 3.93
C PRO A 201 2.79 15.05 3.21
N ALA A 202 4.12 15.19 3.10
CA ALA A 202 4.76 16.31 2.40
C ALA A 202 4.56 16.22 0.88
N SER A 203 4.80 15.05 0.27
CA SER A 203 4.59 14.86 -1.17
C SER A 203 3.11 14.95 -1.54
N LEU A 204 2.20 14.51 -0.66
CA LEU A 204 0.75 14.67 -0.85
C LEU A 204 0.36 16.16 -0.81
N LYS A 205 0.89 16.93 0.14
CA LYS A 205 0.68 18.39 0.18
C LYS A 205 1.26 19.08 -1.07
N GLY A 206 2.40 18.62 -1.58
CA GLY A 206 2.99 19.13 -2.82
C GLY A 206 2.15 18.83 -4.06
N ALA A 207 1.43 17.70 -4.09
CA ALA A 207 0.52 17.31 -5.17
C ALA A 207 -0.88 17.96 -5.09
N ALA A 208 -1.11 18.82 -4.10
CA ALA A 208 -2.34 19.59 -4.00
C ALA A 208 -2.37 20.70 -5.06
N ALA A 209 -3.51 20.86 -5.72
CA ALA A 209 -3.76 21.95 -6.64
C ALA A 209 -3.74 23.29 -5.89
N SER A 210 -3.08 24.29 -6.48
CA SER A 210 -3.21 25.68 -6.07
C SER A 210 -4.64 26.19 -6.31
N GLU A 211 -4.98 27.34 -5.72
CA GLU A 211 -6.27 27.99 -5.97
C GLU A 211 -6.48 28.28 -7.46
N ALA A 212 -5.44 28.78 -8.15
CA ALA A 212 -5.50 29.06 -9.58
C ALA A 212 -5.75 27.80 -10.41
N GLU A 213 -5.06 26.69 -10.11
CA GLU A 213 -5.24 25.42 -10.81
C GLU A 213 -6.63 24.81 -10.55
N THR A 214 -7.13 24.93 -9.32
CA THR A 214 -8.48 24.49 -8.97
C THR A 214 -9.54 25.28 -9.73
N VAL A 215 -9.32 26.58 -9.87
CA VAL A 215 -10.21 27.54 -10.53
C VAL A 215 -10.15 27.41 -12.06
N GLU A 216 -9.00 27.03 -12.62
CA GLU A 216 -8.82 26.75 -14.04
C GLU A 216 -9.37 25.36 -14.42
N GLY A 217 -9.28 24.37 -13.52
CA GLY A 217 -9.91 23.06 -13.68
C GLY A 217 -9.33 22.18 -14.79
N LYS A 218 -8.08 22.43 -15.21
CA LYS A 218 -7.44 21.68 -16.31
C LYS A 218 -6.57 20.51 -15.86
N SER A 219 -6.26 20.41 -14.57
CA SER A 219 -5.42 19.32 -14.08
C SER A 219 -6.21 18.02 -13.92
N GLY A 220 -5.70 16.94 -14.50
CA GLY A 220 -6.23 15.59 -14.32
C GLY A 220 -5.49 14.77 -13.25
N THR A 221 -4.44 15.33 -12.62
CA THR A 221 -3.55 14.60 -11.73
C THR A 221 -3.44 15.19 -10.32
N LEU A 222 -3.79 16.46 -10.13
CA LEU A 222 -3.70 17.14 -8.83
C LEU A 222 -4.95 16.94 -7.99
N TYR A 223 -4.78 16.95 -6.66
CA TYR A 223 -5.89 16.86 -5.70
C TYR A 223 -6.43 18.23 -5.32
N VAL A 224 -7.75 18.36 -5.20
CA VAL A 224 -8.39 19.61 -4.77
C VAL A 224 -8.30 19.77 -3.25
N THR A 225 -7.97 20.98 -2.80
CA THR A 225 -7.98 21.33 -1.36
C THR A 225 -9.29 21.99 -0.96
N PRO A 226 -9.70 21.92 0.33
CA PRO A 226 -10.86 22.68 0.81
C PRO A 226 -10.75 24.19 0.54
N LEU A 227 -9.53 24.75 0.59
CA LEU A 227 -9.30 26.16 0.28
C LEU A 227 -9.49 26.46 -1.21
N GLY A 228 -8.94 25.63 -2.10
CA GLY A 228 -9.16 25.74 -3.54
C GLY A 228 -10.64 25.63 -3.92
N LEU A 229 -11.37 24.73 -3.27
CA LEU A 229 -12.82 24.59 -3.47
C LEU A 229 -13.58 25.85 -3.03
N ARG A 230 -13.20 26.46 -1.90
CA ARG A 230 -13.77 27.75 -1.45
C ARG A 230 -13.49 28.90 -2.42
N ALA A 231 -12.37 28.86 -3.14
CA ALA A 231 -12.01 29.87 -4.15
C ALA A 231 -12.77 29.70 -5.49
N LEU A 232 -13.35 28.53 -5.74
CA LEU A 232 -14.10 28.24 -6.97
C LEU A 232 -15.48 28.92 -6.95
N LYS A 233 -15.52 30.23 -7.17
CA LYS A 233 -16.77 30.98 -7.35
C LYS A 233 -17.37 30.77 -8.74
N ALA A 234 -18.68 30.56 -8.79
CA ALA A 234 -19.46 30.53 -10.02
C ALA A 234 -19.43 31.89 -10.73
N THR A 235 -19.35 31.88 -12.06
CA THR A 235 -19.49 33.07 -12.91
C THR A 235 -20.41 32.74 -14.08
N THR A 236 -20.79 33.76 -14.85
CA THR A 236 -21.61 33.57 -16.06
C THR A 236 -20.93 32.73 -17.15
N GLY A 237 -19.61 32.54 -17.07
CA GLY A 237 -18.82 31.75 -18.03
C GLY A 237 -18.21 30.48 -17.45
N ARG A 238 -18.36 30.21 -16.15
CA ARG A 238 -17.74 29.04 -15.49
C ARG A 238 -18.57 28.57 -14.30
N ASN A 239 -18.81 27.27 -14.24
CA ASN A 239 -19.43 26.63 -13.09
C ASN A 239 -18.59 26.81 -11.82
N GLY A 240 -19.25 26.92 -10.67
CA GLY A 240 -18.59 27.01 -9.37
C GLY A 240 -19.59 26.97 -8.22
N LEU A 241 -19.10 27.25 -7.02
CA LEU A 241 -19.92 27.36 -5.82
C LEU A 241 -20.59 28.74 -5.75
N VAL A 242 -21.81 28.74 -5.22
CA VAL A 242 -22.63 29.93 -4.97
C VAL A 242 -23.22 29.85 -3.56
N GLU A 243 -23.28 30.98 -2.88
CA GLU A 243 -23.96 31.08 -1.58
C GLU A 243 -25.45 31.41 -1.78
N LEU A 244 -26.31 30.92 -0.89
CA LEU A 244 -27.74 31.23 -0.94
C LEU A 244 -28.00 32.61 -0.35
N SER A 245 -28.85 33.40 -1.01
CA SER A 245 -29.27 34.71 -0.51
C SER A 245 -30.25 34.56 0.67
N THR A 246 -30.19 35.51 1.61
CA THR A 246 -31.23 35.69 2.63
C THR A 246 -32.50 36.32 2.01
N GLU A 247 -33.61 36.32 2.75
CA GLU A 247 -34.85 36.97 2.29
C GLU A 247 -34.70 38.48 2.12
N ASP A 248 -33.97 39.15 3.00
CA ASP A 248 -33.77 40.60 2.92
C ASP A 248 -32.93 40.98 1.71
N GLU A 249 -31.94 40.17 1.37
CA GLU A 249 -31.12 40.35 0.19
C GLU A 249 -31.91 40.08 -1.09
N ALA A 250 -32.78 39.06 -1.08
CA ALA A 250 -33.70 38.80 -2.17
C ALA A 250 -34.68 39.96 -2.38
N LYS A 251 -35.20 40.57 -1.30
CA LYS A 251 -36.07 41.76 -1.35
C LYS A 251 -35.34 43.01 -1.82
N ALA A 252 -34.07 43.18 -1.43
CA ALA A 252 -33.24 44.31 -1.86
C ALA A 252 -32.86 44.23 -3.35
N GLY A 253 -32.62 43.03 -3.88
CA GLY A 253 -32.41 42.79 -5.32
C GLY A 253 -31.12 43.39 -5.90
N THR A 254 -30.14 43.76 -5.07
CA THR A 254 -28.87 44.38 -5.50
C THR A 254 -27.73 43.38 -5.71
N ASP A 255 -27.87 42.16 -5.16
CA ASP A 255 -26.86 41.11 -5.21
C ASP A 255 -26.81 40.39 -6.56
N LYS A 256 -25.60 40.20 -7.10
CA LYS A 256 -25.35 39.51 -8.38
C LYS A 256 -24.57 38.20 -8.22
N GLU A 257 -24.10 37.90 -7.01
CA GLU A 257 -23.23 36.76 -6.72
C GLU A 257 -24.00 35.59 -6.08
N ARG A 258 -25.16 35.81 -5.46
CA ARG A 258 -25.89 34.78 -4.68
C ARG A 258 -27.11 34.22 -5.39
N ALA A 259 -27.45 32.97 -5.05
CA ALA A 259 -28.61 32.27 -5.59
C ALA A 259 -29.83 32.41 -4.66
N VAL A 260 -30.99 32.76 -5.23
CA VAL A 260 -32.25 32.86 -4.49
C VAL A 260 -32.95 31.49 -4.39
N THR A 261 -33.53 31.19 -3.23
CA THR A 261 -34.32 29.97 -3.02
C THR A 261 -35.78 30.17 -3.44
N PRO A 262 -36.54 29.11 -3.75
CA PRO A 262 -37.98 29.24 -4.03
C PRO A 262 -38.76 29.94 -2.91
N ALA A 263 -38.38 29.73 -1.64
CA ALA A 263 -38.99 30.42 -0.49
C ALA A 263 -38.65 31.92 -0.49
N GLY A 264 -37.39 32.28 -0.77
CA GLY A 264 -36.98 33.67 -0.93
C GLY A 264 -37.73 34.37 -2.07
N VAL A 265 -37.88 33.70 -3.22
CA VAL A 265 -38.70 34.22 -4.33
C VAL A 265 -40.15 34.42 -3.89
N LYS A 266 -40.73 33.46 -3.17
CA LYS A 266 -42.09 33.62 -2.63
C LYS A 266 -42.21 34.84 -1.72
N ALA A 267 -41.25 35.05 -0.81
CA ALA A 267 -41.25 36.20 0.09
C ALA A 267 -41.16 37.54 -0.66
N VAL A 268 -40.37 37.60 -1.75
CA VAL A 268 -40.31 38.78 -2.63
C VAL A 268 -41.63 39.01 -3.35
N VAL A 269 -42.26 37.95 -3.87
CA VAL A 269 -43.57 38.04 -4.55
C VAL A 269 -44.65 38.49 -3.58
N ASP A 270 -44.76 37.87 -2.40
CA ASP A 270 -45.75 38.23 -1.38
C ASP A 270 -45.62 39.71 -0.97
N ALA A 271 -44.37 40.21 -0.83
CA ALA A 271 -44.11 41.61 -0.51
C ALA A 271 -44.47 42.57 -1.66
N ALA A 272 -44.28 42.14 -2.91
CA ALA A 272 -44.66 42.91 -4.10
C ALA A 272 -46.17 42.89 -4.38
N THR A 273 -46.90 41.91 -3.83
CA THR A 273 -48.34 41.74 -4.02
C THR A 273 -49.12 41.77 -2.70
N PRO A 274 -49.14 42.90 -1.97
CA PRO A 274 -49.94 43.01 -0.75
C PRO A 274 -51.44 42.89 -1.07
N GLU A 275 -52.22 42.36 -0.13
CA GLU A 275 -53.67 42.42 -0.22
C GLU A 275 -54.16 43.85 -0.06
N THR A 276 -55.12 44.26 -0.89
CA THR A 276 -55.73 45.59 -0.80
C THR A 276 -56.44 45.76 0.52
N SER A 277 -56.25 46.93 1.14
CA SER A 277 -57.05 47.37 2.28
C SER A 277 -57.54 48.79 2.05
N GLU A 278 -58.43 49.29 2.91
CA GLU A 278 -58.85 50.69 2.87
C GLU A 278 -57.68 51.66 3.11
N ALA A 279 -56.58 51.19 3.70
CA ALA A 279 -55.39 51.98 4.01
C ALA A 279 -54.24 51.83 2.99
N ALA A 280 -54.26 50.81 2.12
CA ALA A 280 -53.15 50.54 1.20
C ALA A 280 -53.60 49.88 -0.12
N PRO A 281 -53.03 50.30 -1.27
CA PRO A 281 -53.29 49.65 -2.55
C PRO A 281 -52.68 48.24 -2.60
N GLY A 282 -53.35 47.31 -3.29
CA GLY A 282 -52.90 45.92 -3.42
C GLY A 282 -53.63 45.13 -4.50
N LEU A 283 -53.50 43.81 -4.46
CA LEU A 283 -54.33 42.90 -5.23
C LEU A 283 -55.68 42.69 -4.51
N ILE A 284 -56.77 42.68 -5.28
CA ILE A 284 -58.12 42.41 -4.78
C ILE A 284 -58.77 41.30 -5.62
N GLN A 285 -59.42 40.35 -4.95
CA GLN A 285 -60.15 39.30 -5.64
C GLN A 285 -61.52 39.82 -6.13
N ILE A 286 -61.96 39.35 -7.30
CA ILE A 286 -63.30 39.64 -7.81
C ILE A 286 -64.35 38.83 -7.03
N ALA A 287 -65.42 39.49 -6.59
CA ALA A 287 -66.55 38.86 -5.93
C ALA A 287 -67.31 37.93 -6.90
N SER A 288 -67.75 36.77 -6.41
CA SER A 288 -68.74 35.95 -7.14
C SER A 288 -70.14 36.57 -7.06
N GLU A 289 -71.08 36.13 -7.92
CA GLU A 289 -72.46 36.66 -7.92
C GLU A 289 -73.19 36.44 -6.59
N VAL A 290 -72.93 35.31 -5.91
CA VAL A 290 -73.49 35.00 -4.59
C VAL A 290 -72.93 35.93 -3.52
N GLU A 291 -71.62 36.16 -3.53
CA GLU A 291 -70.96 37.08 -2.60
C GLU A 291 -71.42 38.53 -2.83
N ALA A 292 -71.61 38.94 -4.08
CA ALA A 292 -72.13 40.27 -4.43
C ALA A 292 -73.59 40.45 -3.97
N THR A 293 -74.42 39.41 -4.09
CA THR A 293 -75.84 39.46 -3.70
C THR A 293 -76.02 39.43 -2.18
N THR A 294 -75.17 38.70 -1.46
CA THR A 294 -75.21 38.64 0.02
C THR A 294 -74.61 39.88 0.68
N GLY A 295 -73.63 40.53 0.04
CA GLY A 295 -73.07 41.81 0.50
C GLY A 295 -72.30 41.73 1.81
N LEU A 296 -71.87 40.53 2.24
CA LEU A 296 -71.17 40.31 3.51
C LEU A 296 -69.64 40.40 3.38
N VAL A 297 -69.10 40.40 2.17
CA VAL A 297 -67.65 40.39 1.91
C VAL A 297 -67.19 41.80 1.53
N SER A 298 -66.44 42.46 2.42
CA SER A 298 -65.88 43.81 2.20
C SER A 298 -64.53 43.81 1.49
N THR A 299 -63.90 42.65 1.32
CA THR A 299 -62.52 42.51 0.80
C THR A 299 -62.45 42.09 -0.67
N LYS A 300 -63.55 42.15 -1.41
CA LYS A 300 -63.63 41.77 -2.83
C LYS A 300 -64.25 42.87 -3.69
N ALA A 301 -63.78 43.00 -4.94
CA ALA A 301 -64.27 43.99 -5.88
C ALA A 301 -65.48 43.46 -6.68
N MET A 302 -66.51 44.29 -6.87
CA MET A 302 -67.60 44.00 -7.80
C MET A 302 -67.22 44.38 -9.24
N THR A 303 -67.65 43.57 -10.21
CA THR A 303 -67.56 43.88 -11.64
C THR A 303 -68.88 44.42 -12.16
N PRO A 304 -68.91 45.06 -13.35
CA PRO A 304 -70.18 45.44 -13.99
C PRO A 304 -71.18 44.28 -14.11
N LEU A 305 -70.70 43.04 -14.33
CA LEU A 305 -71.55 41.86 -14.41
C LEU A 305 -72.20 41.52 -13.06
N THR A 306 -71.40 41.44 -11.99
CA THR A 306 -71.94 41.12 -10.66
C THR A 306 -72.85 42.22 -10.14
N THR A 307 -72.52 43.49 -10.42
CA THR A 307 -73.38 44.63 -10.08
C THR A 307 -74.72 44.54 -10.83
N LYS A 308 -74.70 44.17 -12.11
CA LYS A 308 -75.91 43.92 -12.89
C LYS A 308 -76.75 42.78 -12.30
N ALA A 309 -76.13 41.66 -11.95
CA ALA A 309 -76.84 40.51 -11.37
C ALA A 309 -77.54 40.87 -10.04
N VAL A 310 -76.88 41.63 -9.17
CA VAL A 310 -77.47 42.12 -7.90
C VAL A 310 -78.65 43.05 -8.17
N LEU A 311 -78.51 43.98 -9.13
CA LEU A 311 -79.58 44.90 -9.50
C LEU A 311 -80.78 44.16 -10.08
N ASP A 312 -80.56 43.25 -11.03
CA ASP A 312 -81.61 42.45 -11.67
C ASP A 312 -82.35 41.57 -10.65
N ASN A 313 -81.62 40.94 -9.72
CA ASN A 313 -82.25 40.14 -8.66
C ASN A 313 -83.08 40.99 -7.69
N ARG A 314 -82.75 42.28 -7.51
CA ARG A 314 -83.56 43.18 -6.69
C ARG A 314 -84.78 43.75 -7.43
N ILE A 315 -84.89 43.63 -8.74
CA ILE A 315 -86.08 44.11 -9.48
C ILE A 315 -87.28 43.20 -9.15
N ALA A 316 -88.41 43.79 -8.73
CA ALA A 316 -89.65 43.08 -8.43
C ALA A 316 -90.38 42.69 -9.72
N THR A 317 -90.95 41.48 -9.75
CA THR A 317 -91.90 41.06 -10.79
C THR A 317 -93.29 41.69 -10.60
N VAL A 318 -94.17 41.62 -11.61
CA VAL A 318 -95.54 42.14 -11.51
C VAL A 318 -96.32 41.44 -10.39
N GLU A 319 -96.14 40.13 -10.21
CA GLU A 319 -96.77 39.34 -9.14
C GLU A 319 -96.27 39.75 -7.75
N GLU A 320 -94.95 39.87 -7.56
CA GLU A 320 -94.37 40.33 -6.29
C GLU A 320 -94.84 41.75 -5.93
N THR A 321 -95.03 42.62 -6.94
CA THR A 321 -95.53 43.98 -6.77
C THR A 321 -97.02 44.00 -6.37
N GLN A 322 -97.82 43.05 -6.85
CA GLN A 322 -99.25 42.94 -6.51
C GLN A 322 -99.48 42.42 -5.08
N VAL A 323 -98.67 41.43 -4.66
CA VAL A 323 -98.80 40.79 -3.34
C VAL A 323 -98.17 41.66 -2.23
N GLY A 324 -97.05 42.34 -2.53
CA GLY A 324 -96.47 43.35 -1.64
C GLY A 324 -95.83 42.83 -0.35
N THR A 325 -95.38 41.58 -0.32
CA THR A 325 -94.83 40.93 0.90
C THR A 325 -93.31 41.05 1.06
N SER A 326 -92.58 41.46 0.03
CA SER A 326 -91.11 41.55 0.07
C SER A 326 -90.62 42.96 0.35
N ASN A 327 -89.77 43.11 1.38
CA ASN A 327 -89.15 44.39 1.77
C ASN A 327 -87.80 44.66 1.07
N THR A 328 -87.33 43.75 0.21
CA THR A 328 -85.96 43.79 -0.35
C THR A 328 -85.89 44.14 -1.84
N LYS A 329 -87.04 44.13 -2.53
CA LYS A 329 -87.18 44.34 -3.98
C LYS A 329 -87.50 45.80 -4.34
N PHE A 330 -87.09 46.22 -5.54
CA PHE A 330 -87.35 47.53 -6.14
C PHE A 330 -88.49 47.44 -7.15
N ILE A 331 -89.45 48.36 -7.09
CA ILE A 331 -90.54 48.49 -8.07
C ILE A 331 -90.04 49.30 -9.27
N THR A 332 -90.34 48.83 -10.48
CA THR A 332 -90.05 49.59 -11.71
C THR A 332 -91.30 50.31 -12.20
N PRO A 333 -91.18 51.37 -13.02
CA PRO A 333 -92.34 52.04 -13.62
C PRO A 333 -93.25 51.07 -14.39
N ALA A 334 -92.68 50.06 -15.05
CA ALA A 334 -93.44 49.06 -15.78
C ALA A 334 -94.25 48.14 -14.85
N THR A 335 -93.65 47.66 -13.77
CA THR A 335 -94.34 46.76 -12.82
C THR A 335 -95.41 47.50 -12.03
N LEU A 336 -95.15 48.76 -11.64
CA LEU A 336 -96.13 49.63 -11.00
C LEU A 336 -97.33 49.90 -11.91
N LYS A 337 -97.08 50.26 -13.18
CA LYS A 337 -98.16 50.52 -14.15
C LYS A 337 -99.05 49.29 -14.32
N ALA A 338 -98.48 48.09 -14.43
CA ALA A 338 -99.25 46.85 -14.56
C ALA A 338 -100.17 46.59 -13.36
N VAL A 339 -99.70 46.86 -12.12
CA VAL A 339 -100.53 46.73 -10.91
C VAL A 339 -101.65 47.77 -10.87
N VAL A 340 -101.34 49.03 -11.21
CA VAL A 340 -102.34 50.11 -11.25
C VAL A 340 -103.40 49.83 -12.31
N ASP A 341 -103.01 49.43 -13.52
CA ASP A 341 -103.94 49.08 -14.59
C ASP A 341 -104.85 47.90 -14.19
N ALA A 342 -104.30 46.87 -13.53
CA ALA A 342 -105.07 45.74 -13.02
C ALA A 342 -106.04 46.15 -11.90
N ALA A 343 -105.63 47.03 -10.99
CA ALA A 343 -106.49 47.57 -9.93
C ALA A 343 -107.62 48.44 -10.50
N VAL A 344 -107.34 49.28 -11.49
CA VAL A 344 -108.33 50.11 -12.20
C VAL A 344 -109.31 49.23 -12.97
N ALA A 345 -108.82 48.19 -13.68
CA ALA A 345 -109.67 47.22 -14.38
C ALA A 345 -110.58 46.44 -13.41
N ALA A 346 -110.06 45.99 -12.27
CA ALA A 346 -110.86 45.31 -11.24
C ALA A 346 -111.93 46.22 -10.61
N ALA A 347 -111.63 47.51 -10.43
CA ALA A 347 -112.60 48.51 -9.97
C ALA A 347 -113.72 48.75 -11.00
N LEU A 348 -113.38 48.84 -12.28
CA LEU A 348 -114.35 48.99 -13.38
C LEU A 348 -115.22 47.72 -13.55
N ALA A 349 -114.66 46.52 -13.42
CA ALA A 349 -115.41 45.26 -13.47
C ALA A 349 -116.42 45.11 -12.33
N LYS A 350 -116.11 45.61 -11.12
CA LYS A 350 -117.07 45.69 -10.00
C LYS A 350 -118.21 46.68 -10.27
N GLN A 351 -118.03 47.67 -11.14
CA GLN A 351 -119.09 48.61 -11.55
C GLN A 351 -120.00 48.03 -12.66
N GLY A 352 -119.54 47.07 -13.47
CA GLY A 352 -120.33 46.44 -14.53
C GLY A 352 -121.16 45.21 -14.13
N GLY A 353 -121.11 44.79 -12.85
CA GLY A 353 -121.79 43.60 -12.33
C GLY A 353 -123.17 43.82 -11.69
N ALA A 354 -123.68 45.04 -11.67
CA ALA A 354 -125.07 45.32 -11.30
C ALA A 354 -125.87 45.56 -12.59
N LYS A 355 -126.83 44.67 -12.87
CA LYS A 355 -127.88 44.91 -13.87
C LYS A 355 -128.60 46.23 -13.61
#